data_AF-P95783-F1
#
_entry.id   AF-P95783-F1
#
_cell.length_a   1.000
_cell.length_b   1.000
_cell.length_c   1.000
_cell.angle_alpha   90.00
_cell.angle_beta   90.00
_cell.angle_gamma   90.00
#
_symmetry.space_group_name_H-M   'P 1'
#
loop_
_entity.id
_entity.type
_entity.pdbx_description
1 polymer ?
#
loop_
_entity_poly.entity_id
_entity_poly.type
_entity_poly.pdbx_seq_one_letter_code
_entity_poly.pdbx_strand_id
1 'polypeptide(L)' 'MLNLKILALGIAVLGVSLGEGILVANIAKSAARQPEMYGKLQTLMIMGVAFIEGTFFVLLASTFFVG' A
#
# COMPACT_ATOMS: atom_id res chain seq x y z
N MET A 1 18.40 9.64 -16.89
CA MET A 1 16.95 9.32 -16.77
C MET A 1 16.69 8.20 -15.77
N LEU A 2 17.45 7.08 -15.77
CA LEU A 2 17.30 5.99 -14.79
C LEU A 2 17.28 6.45 -13.32
N ASN A 3 18.19 7.34 -12.92
CA ASN A 3 18.25 7.86 -11.55
C ASN A 3 16.96 8.57 -11.12
N LEU A 4 16.31 9.30 -12.04
CA LEU A 4 15.04 9.99 -11.75
C LEU A 4 13.89 8.99 -11.60
N LYS A 5 13.85 7.94 -12.41
CA LYS A 5 12.88 6.84 -12.28
C LYS A 5 13.02 6.13 -10.92
N ILE A 6 14.25 5.80 -10.53
CA ILE A 6 14.54 5.18 -9.23
C ILE A 6 14.13 6.11 -8.08
N LEU A 7 14.42 7.41 -8.18
CA LEU A 7 13.99 8.38 -7.18
C LEU A 7 12.47 8.46 -7.06
N ALA A 8 11.75 8.51 -8.19
CA ALA A 8 10.29 8.53 -8.21
C ALA A 8 9.70 7.24 -7.58
N LEU A 9 10.24 6.08 -7.94
CA LEU A 9 9.86 4.80 -7.33
C LEU A 9 10.16 4.78 -5.83
N GLY A 10 11.31 5.28 -5.39
CA GLY A 10 11.66 5.35 -3.97
C GLY A 10 10.67 6.21 -3.18
N ILE A 11 10.29 7.37 -3.71
CA ILE A 11 9.26 8.25 -3.09
C ILE A 11 7.91 7.54 -3.03
N ALA A 12 7.51 6.82 -4.08
CA ALA A 12 6.26 6.08 -4.07
C ALA A 12 6.25 4.92 -3.07
N VAL A 13 7.34 4.14 -3.00
CA VAL A 13 7.49 3.07 -1.99
C VAL A 13 7.36 3.65 -0.60
N LEU A 14 7.99 4.79 -0.30
CA LEU A 14 7.83 5.46 1.00
C LEU A 14 6.36 5.78 1.31
N GLY A 15 5.63 6.35 0.34
CA GLY A 15 4.20 6.66 0.52
C GLY A 15 3.33 5.42 0.75
N VAL A 16 3.55 4.38 -0.05
CA VAL A 16 2.83 3.08 0.01
C VAL A 16 3.08 2.41 1.35
N SER A 17 4.35 2.28 1.78
CA SER A 17 4.71 1.66 3.06
C SER A 17 4.14 2.43 4.26
N LEU A 18 4.08 3.76 4.21
CA LEU A 18 3.43 4.55 5.26
C LEU A 18 1.92 4.29 5.30
N GLY A 19 1.26 4.26 4.14
CA GLY A 19 -0.17 3.96 4.03
C GLY A 19 -0.51 2.57 4.56
N GLU A 20 0.25 1.55 4.16
CA GLU A 20 0.07 0.17 4.62
C GLU A 20 0.36 0.01 6.12
N GLY A 21 1.40 0.66 6.63
CA GLY A 21 1.72 0.66 8.05
C GLY A 21 0.55 1.19 8.89
N ILE A 22 -0.07 2.30 8.46
CA ILE A 22 -1.25 2.86 9.12
C ILE A 22 -2.45 1.91 8.99
N LEU A 23 -2.71 1.37 7.80
CA LEU A 23 -3.81 0.44 7.56
C LEU A 23 -3.70 -0.80 8.46
N VAL A 24 -2.56 -1.49 8.43
CA VAL A 24 -2.31 -2.71 9.20
C VAL A 24 -2.37 -2.42 10.70
N ALA A 25 -1.80 -1.30 11.17
CA ALA A 25 -1.87 -0.92 12.58
C ALA A 25 -3.31 -0.74 13.07
N ASN A 26 -4.19 -0.12 12.27
CA ASN A 26 -5.60 0.07 12.63
C ASN A 26 -6.40 -1.23 12.56
N ILE A 27 -6.11 -2.10 11.57
CA ILE A 27 -6.72 -3.42 11.47
C ILE A 27 -6.34 -4.29 12.68
N ALA A 28 -5.06 -4.32 13.06
CA ALA A 28 -4.58 -5.08 14.21
C ALA A 28 -5.22 -4.60 15.53
N LYS A 29 -5.31 -3.29 15.75
CA LYS A 29 -6.02 -2.72 16.91
C LYS A 29 -7.51 -3.09 16.92
N SER A 30 -8.17 -3.07 15.75
CA SER A 30 -9.58 -3.44 15.63
C SER A 30 -9.78 -4.93 15.90
N ALA A 31 -8.91 -5.79 15.37
CA ALA A 31 -8.92 -7.23 15.58
C ALA A 31 -8.70 -7.61 17.05
N ALA A 32 -7.81 -6.89 17.75
CA ALA A 32 -7.59 -7.09 19.18
C ALA A 32 -8.83 -6.75 20.03
N ARG A 33 -9.68 -5.82 19.56
CA ARG A 33 -10.91 -5.40 20.27
C ARG A 33 -12.13 -6.24 19.90
N GLN A 34 -12.17 -6.76 18.66
CA GLN A 34 -13.28 -7.56 18.12
C GLN A 34 -12.73 -8.78 17.36
N PRO A 35 -12.19 -9.80 18.08
CA PRO A 35 -11.62 -10.99 17.45
C PRO A 35 -12.60 -11.74 16.56
N GLU A 36 -13.90 -11.72 16.90
CA GLU A 36 -14.99 -12.32 16.14
C GLU A 36 -15.18 -11.68 14.75
N MET A 37 -14.68 -10.45 14.55
CA MET A 37 -14.74 -9.72 13.29
C MET A 37 -13.46 -9.88 12.44
N TYR A 38 -12.48 -10.68 12.89
CA TYR A 38 -11.17 -10.80 12.23
C TYR A 38 -11.27 -11.09 10.74
N GLY A 39 -12.13 -12.04 10.32
CA GLY A 39 -12.29 -12.37 8.90
C GLY A 39 -12.73 -11.16 8.05
N LYS A 40 -13.68 -10.36 8.54
CA LYS A 40 -14.14 -9.13 7.85
C LYS A 40 -13.05 -8.06 7.84
N LEU A 41 -12.31 -7.91 8.94
CA LEU A 41 -11.18 -6.99 9.03
C LEU A 41 -10.05 -7.38 8.08
N GLN A 42 -9.76 -8.67 7.93
CA GLN A 42 -8.78 -9.17 6.96
C GLN A 42 -9.21 -8.87 5.52
N THR A 43 -10.49 -9.05 5.17
CA THR A 43 -11.01 -8.66 3.85
C THR A 43 -10.85 -7.15 3.61
N LEU A 44 -11.16 -6.32 4.61
CA LEU A 44 -10.97 -4.87 4.52
C LEU A 44 -9.49 -4.50 4.37
N MET A 45 -8.59 -5.19 5.08
CA MET A 45 -7.15 -5.00 4.98
C MET A 45 -6.66 -5.32 3.57
N ILE A 46 -7.02 -6.47 3.01
CA ILE A 46 -6.61 -6.88 1.65
C ILE A 46 -7.11 -5.85 0.63
N MET A 47 -8.36 -5.40 0.75
CA MET A 47 -8.91 -4.37 -0.13
C MET A 47 -8.16 -3.03 0.01
N GLY A 48 -7.85 -2.61 1.24
CA GLY A 48 -7.07 -1.40 1.48
C GLY A 48 -5.65 -1.48 0.90
N VAL A 49 -4.96 -2.61 1.11
CA VAL A 49 -3.64 -2.90 0.51
C VAL A 49 -3.73 -2.86 -1.01
N ALA A 50 -4.74 -3.48 -1.62
CA ALA A 50 -4.92 -3.48 -3.06
C ALA A 50 -5.08 -2.07 -3.65
N PHE A 51 -5.76 -1.15 -2.96
CA PHE A 51 -5.84 0.25 -3.39
C PHE A 51 -4.51 0.99 -3.23
N ILE A 52 -3.79 0.77 -2.13
CA ILE A 52 -2.50 1.40 -1.86
C ILE A 52 -1.46 0.92 -2.90
N GLU A 53 -1.33 -0.39 -3.09
CA GLU A 53 -0.47 -1.01 -4.10
C GLU A 53 -0.91 -0.68 -5.53
N GLY A 54 -2.21 -0.47 -5.77
CA GLY A 54 -2.71 -0.02 -7.07
C GLY A 54 -2.04 1.28 -7.52
N THR A 55 -1.82 2.23 -6.59
CA THR A 55 -1.11 3.48 -6.91
C THR A 55 0.36 3.25 -7.21
N PHE A 56 1.01 2.34 -6.48
CA PHE A 56 2.38 1.94 -6.73
C PHE A 56 2.55 1.33 -8.12
N PHE A 57 1.68 0.38 -8.48
CA PHE A 57 1.73 -0.29 -9.77
C PHE A 57 1.45 0.65 -10.95
N VAL A 58 0.58 1.64 -10.78
CA VAL A 58 0.37 2.68 -11.80
C VAL A 58 1.67 3.46 -12.03
N LEU A 59 2.38 3.86 -10.98
CA LEU A 59 3.66 4.54 -11.14
C LEU A 59 4.72 3.61 -11.73
N LEU A 60 4.84 2.38 -11.22
CA LEU A 60 5.78 1.39 -11.75
C LEU A 60 5.57 1.16 -13.24
N ALA A 61 4.31 0.97 -13.67
CA ALA A 61 3.95 0.85 -15.08
C ALA A 61 4.36 2.09 -15.88
N SER A 62 4.10 3.29 -15.35
CA SER A 62 4.48 4.55 -16.02
C SER A 62 5.98 4.68 -16.26
N THR A 63 6.83 4.10 -15.40
CA THR A 63 8.30 4.17 -15.56
C THR A 63 8.82 3.46 -16.82
N PHE A 64 8.05 2.54 -17.39
CA PHE A 64 8.37 1.87 -18.65
C PHE A 64 8.02 2.71 -19.89
N PHE A 65 7.08 3.64 -19.77
CA PHE A 65 6.61 4.47 -20.89
C PHE A 65 7.29 5.85 -20.95
N VAL A 66 7.78 6.36 -19.82
CA VAL A 66 8.51 7.63 -19.78
C VAL A 66 9.97 7.35 -20.17
N GLY A 67 10.34 7.65 -21.42
CA GLY A 67 11.71 7.52 -21.96
C GLY A 67 12.65 8.53 -21.34
#